data_AF-A0A7J3T1L3-F1
#
_entry.id   AF-A0A7J3T1L3-F1
#
_cell.length_a   1.000
_cell.length_b   1.000
_cell.length_c   1.000
_cell.angle_alpha   90.00
_cell.angle_beta   90.00
_cell.angle_gamma   90.00
#
_symmetry.space_group_name_H-M   'P 1'
#
loop_
_entity.id
_entity.type
_entity.pdbx_description
1 polymer ?
#
loop_
_entity_poly.entity_id
_entity_poly.type
_entity_poly.pdbx_seq_one_letter_code
_entity_poly.pdbx_strand_id
1 'polypeptide(L)'
;MRYDKMIGQLRNKPVLSSPEVLNKLKNKASEIKGVKETYSLIRKLASISGSNVSNVTLDRVMYSTEMLPPLGKEYWWFLFFGRNGERPMQLMLLIFRKYGQNMLFNDKRIVLKRLTENRFRAVTAGWIYDGKEFHDLGDTNAITTVYSKRKMIVSDISGQEIMLTGGFPDYKLKVGNVIDLDIRKGDYLEDKDACGVFIPPFGMAWVDVFSDAEGIVLGEEFKGTAHLQKVVGITTFGPFHWGRILFQNGSSTSFFCLKTGKESKRYFHRSLTFHDYRRKKVIEFKKPRLKISEKEGKMPTWIVEGQDDDKKLRIVLESYVTRKFAMKGGGSQVYIEYAVIPREFSLETPNQVITLSDLGRGVGTFEDAYGSPI
;
A
#
# COMPACT_ATOMS: atom_id res chain seq x y z
N MET A 1 -9.82 -64.23 24.13
CA MET A 1 -10.06 -63.76 25.52
C MET A 1 -8.74 -63.29 26.09
N ARG A 2 -8.50 -62.03 26.45
CA ARG A 2 -9.36 -61.03 27.07
C ARG A 2 -9.05 -59.65 26.49
N TYR A 3 -9.99 -59.14 25.69
CA TYR A 3 -9.99 -57.77 25.15
C TYR A 3 -10.81 -56.82 26.05
N ASP A 4 -11.09 -57.23 27.30
CA ASP A 4 -12.09 -56.60 28.17
C ASP A 4 -11.53 -55.89 29.40
N LYS A 5 -10.22 -55.64 29.47
CA LYS A 5 -9.61 -54.94 30.64
C LYS A 5 -9.02 -53.55 30.38
N MET A 6 -9.08 -53.04 29.15
CA MET A 6 -8.70 -51.64 28.82
C MET A 6 -9.88 -50.74 28.44
N ILE A 7 -11.12 -51.25 28.48
CA ILE A 7 -12.34 -50.44 28.24
C ILE A 7 -13.02 -50.04 29.58
N GLY A 8 -12.40 -50.36 30.72
CA GLY A 8 -12.94 -50.09 32.07
C GLY A 8 -12.46 -48.81 32.75
N GLN A 9 -11.55 -48.03 32.17
CA GLN A 9 -10.99 -46.81 32.80
C GLN A 9 -11.14 -45.52 31.99
N LEU A 10 -12.03 -45.50 30.99
CA LEU A 10 -12.41 -44.28 30.25
C LEU A 10 -13.88 -43.88 30.44
N ARG A 11 -14.63 -44.55 31.32
CA ARG A 11 -15.96 -44.13 31.75
C ARG A 11 -15.87 -43.37 33.07
N ASN A 12 -15.51 -42.09 32.98
CA ASN A 12 -15.88 -40.98 33.88
C ASN A 12 -14.91 -39.81 33.77
N LYS A 13 -14.83 -39.19 32.59
CA LYS A 13 -14.49 -37.76 32.50
C LYS A 13 -15.55 -37.05 31.68
N PRO A 14 -16.56 -36.44 32.32
CA PRO A 14 -17.45 -35.51 31.64
C PRO A 14 -16.69 -34.19 31.46
N VAL A 15 -15.82 -34.10 30.44
CA VAL A 15 -15.14 -32.84 30.10
C VAL A 15 -15.04 -32.67 28.59
N LEU A 16 -16.18 -32.79 27.89
CA LEU A 16 -16.32 -32.38 26.49
C LEU A 16 -17.55 -31.48 26.26
N SER A 17 -18.13 -30.94 27.32
CA SER A 17 -19.35 -30.12 27.26
C SER A 17 -19.31 -28.87 28.15
N SER A 18 -18.13 -28.33 28.47
CA SER A 18 -18.11 -26.99 29.08
C SER A 18 -18.39 -25.94 27.98
N PRO A 19 -19.28 -24.96 28.22
CA PRO A 19 -19.53 -23.86 27.29
C PRO A 19 -18.25 -23.15 26.83
N GLU A 20 -17.21 -23.14 27.67
CA GLU A 20 -15.89 -22.58 27.36
C GLU A 20 -15.14 -23.35 26.26
N VAL A 21 -15.15 -24.69 26.29
CA VAL A 21 -14.51 -25.52 25.24
C VAL A 21 -15.25 -25.35 23.93
N LEU A 22 -16.59 -25.34 23.95
CA LEU A 22 -17.41 -25.11 22.76
C LEU A 22 -17.15 -23.71 22.17
N ASN A 23 -17.06 -22.68 23.01
CA ASN A 23 -16.74 -21.31 22.58
C ASN A 23 -15.32 -21.20 22.00
N LYS A 24 -14.32 -21.85 22.62
CA LYS A 24 -12.94 -21.91 22.07
C LYS A 24 -12.91 -22.58 20.68
N LEU A 25 -13.63 -23.68 20.49
CA LEU A 25 -13.72 -24.36 19.20
C LEU A 25 -14.44 -23.52 18.14
N LYS A 26 -15.55 -22.86 18.49
CA LYS A 26 -16.26 -21.94 17.59
C LYS A 26 -15.37 -20.77 17.17
N ASN A 27 -14.65 -20.17 18.12
CA ASN A 27 -13.71 -19.07 17.83
C ASN A 27 -12.60 -19.53 16.87
N LYS A 28 -11.98 -20.69 17.14
CA LYS A 28 -10.93 -21.25 16.28
C LYS A 28 -11.46 -21.58 14.87
N ALA A 29 -12.66 -22.13 14.75
CA ALA A 29 -13.29 -22.40 13.46
C ALA A 29 -13.56 -21.10 12.67
N SER A 30 -14.03 -20.05 13.36
CA SER A 30 -14.21 -18.72 12.78
C SER A 30 -12.89 -18.09 12.31
N GLU A 31 -11.81 -18.25 13.08
CA GLU A 31 -10.47 -17.79 12.69
C GLU A 31 -9.97 -18.50 11.44
N ILE A 32 -10.08 -19.83 11.40
CA ILE A 32 -9.69 -20.63 10.23
C ILE A 32 -10.48 -20.22 8.99
N LYS A 33 -11.79 -19.98 9.14
CA LYS A 33 -12.64 -19.49 8.04
C LYS A 33 -12.15 -18.13 7.54
N GLY A 34 -11.92 -17.18 8.44
CA GLY A 34 -11.42 -15.85 8.09
C GLY A 34 -10.06 -15.90 7.38
N VAL A 35 -9.13 -16.72 7.86
CA VAL A 35 -7.82 -16.89 7.19
C VAL A 35 -7.98 -17.43 5.77
N LYS A 36 -8.87 -18.42 5.56
CA LYS A 36 -9.16 -18.95 4.21
C LYS A 36 -9.74 -17.85 3.31
N GLU A 37 -10.61 -17.00 3.83
CA GLU A 37 -11.17 -15.86 3.10
C GLU A 37 -10.09 -14.86 2.69
N THR A 38 -9.13 -14.54 3.56
CA THR A 38 -7.96 -13.70 3.23
C THR A 38 -7.15 -14.30 2.07
N TYR A 39 -6.85 -15.60 2.11
CA TYR A 39 -6.16 -16.27 1.01
C TYR A 39 -6.96 -16.27 -0.30
N SER A 40 -8.28 -16.49 -0.21
CA SER A 40 -9.16 -16.44 -1.38
C SER A 40 -9.23 -15.03 -1.98
N LEU A 41 -9.22 -13.99 -1.15
CA LEU A 41 -9.14 -12.61 -1.62
C LEU A 41 -7.85 -12.37 -2.41
N ILE A 42 -6.69 -12.74 -1.85
CA ILE A 42 -5.40 -12.55 -2.51
C ILE A 42 -5.38 -13.26 -3.87
N ARG A 43 -5.86 -14.50 -3.94
CA ARG A 43 -5.99 -15.23 -5.22
C ARG A 43 -6.92 -14.54 -6.21
N LYS A 44 -8.07 -14.07 -5.75
CA LYS A 44 -9.06 -13.39 -6.60
C LYS A 44 -8.46 -12.12 -7.22
N LEU A 45 -7.83 -11.27 -6.40
CA LEU A 45 -7.22 -10.03 -6.90
C LEU A 45 -6.03 -10.31 -7.84
N ALA A 46 -5.18 -11.30 -7.51
CA ALA A 46 -4.11 -11.75 -8.39
C ALA A 46 -4.62 -12.29 -9.75
N SER A 47 -5.83 -12.87 -9.80
CA SER A 47 -6.44 -13.35 -11.03
C SER A 47 -7.11 -12.27 -11.88
N ILE A 48 -7.42 -11.11 -11.29
CA ILE A 48 -7.97 -9.95 -12.04
C ILE A 48 -6.83 -9.23 -12.75
N SER A 49 -5.78 -8.87 -11.99
CA SER A 49 -4.55 -8.20 -12.48
C SER A 49 -4.81 -7.17 -13.59
N GLY A 50 -5.39 -6.03 -13.22
CA GLY A 50 -5.66 -4.94 -14.15
C GLY A 50 -6.90 -4.11 -13.80
N SER A 51 -7.19 -3.13 -14.67
CA SER A 51 -8.28 -2.15 -14.52
C SER A 51 -9.70 -2.70 -14.58
N ASN A 52 -9.88 -3.99 -14.89
CA ASN A 52 -11.17 -4.67 -14.98
C ASN A 52 -11.84 -4.98 -13.62
N VAL A 53 -11.26 -4.56 -12.50
CA VAL A 53 -11.86 -4.74 -11.17
C VAL A 53 -13.22 -4.03 -11.08
N SER A 54 -14.25 -4.72 -10.60
CA SER A 54 -15.57 -4.10 -10.43
C SER A 54 -15.59 -3.13 -9.25
N ASN A 55 -16.38 -2.05 -9.35
CA ASN A 55 -16.51 -1.04 -8.28
C ASN A 55 -16.94 -1.70 -6.95
N VAL A 56 -17.83 -2.69 -7.02
CA VAL A 56 -18.27 -3.48 -5.86
C VAL A 56 -17.10 -4.24 -5.22
N THR A 57 -16.23 -4.85 -6.02
CA THR A 57 -15.05 -5.55 -5.49
C THR A 57 -14.08 -4.58 -4.86
N LEU A 58 -13.83 -3.45 -5.53
CA LEU A 58 -12.92 -2.41 -5.07
C LEU A 58 -13.39 -1.82 -3.73
N ASP A 59 -14.64 -1.37 -3.63
CA ASP A 59 -15.20 -0.84 -2.37
C ASP A 59 -15.23 -1.89 -1.27
N ARG A 60 -15.56 -3.15 -1.62
CA ARG A 60 -15.53 -4.26 -0.66
C ARG A 60 -14.14 -4.43 -0.07
N VAL A 61 -13.08 -4.30 -0.86
CA VAL A 61 -11.69 -4.41 -0.39
C VAL A 61 -11.26 -3.18 0.39
N MET A 62 -11.56 -1.97 -0.11
CA MET A 62 -11.23 -0.72 0.57
C MET A 62 -11.84 -0.65 1.98
N TYR A 63 -13.08 -1.14 2.13
CA TYR A 63 -13.81 -1.13 3.40
C TYR A 63 -13.95 -2.51 4.05
N SER A 64 -13.01 -3.45 3.82
CA SER A 64 -12.91 -4.69 4.59
C SER A 64 -11.77 -4.67 5.58
N THR A 65 -11.86 -5.56 6.57
CA THR A 65 -10.78 -5.87 7.50
C THR A 65 -10.51 -7.35 7.42
N GLU A 66 -9.31 -7.73 6.99
CA GLU A 66 -9.00 -9.15 6.78
C GLU A 66 -8.59 -9.86 8.08
N MET A 67 -8.80 -11.18 8.14
CA MET A 67 -8.22 -12.00 9.20
C MET A 67 -6.78 -12.33 8.83
N LEU A 68 -5.82 -11.67 9.47
CA LEU A 68 -4.41 -11.83 9.13
C LEU A 68 -3.87 -13.18 9.64
N PRO A 69 -3.37 -14.08 8.77
CA PRO A 69 -2.62 -15.25 9.21
C PRO A 69 -1.23 -14.84 9.72
N PRO A 70 -0.41 -15.79 10.24
CA PRO A 70 1.01 -15.53 10.48
C PRO A 70 1.68 -14.86 9.27
N LEU A 71 2.52 -13.86 9.53
CA LEU A 71 3.14 -12.95 8.54
C LEU A 71 2.18 -12.00 7.81
N GLY A 72 0.87 -12.11 8.06
CA GLY A 72 -0.16 -11.25 7.51
C GLY A 72 0.05 -9.78 7.86
N LYS A 73 -0.15 -8.90 6.89
CA LYS A 73 -0.01 -7.44 6.96
C LYS A 73 -1.13 -6.81 6.15
N GLU A 74 -1.51 -5.62 6.56
CA GLU A 74 -2.60 -4.90 5.96
C GLU A 74 -2.37 -3.39 6.07
N TYR A 75 -2.54 -2.71 4.94
CA TYR A 75 -2.21 -1.30 4.76
C TYR A 75 -3.35 -0.58 4.07
N TRP A 76 -3.61 0.65 4.49
CA TRP A 76 -4.28 1.67 3.69
C TRP A 76 -3.30 2.81 3.51
N TRP A 77 -3.01 3.13 2.25
CA TRP A 77 -2.21 4.28 1.86
C TRP A 77 -3.12 5.31 1.19
N PHE A 78 -3.01 6.55 1.63
CA PHE A 78 -3.69 7.68 1.01
C PHE A 78 -2.62 8.68 0.58
N LEU A 79 -2.29 8.66 -0.70
CA LEU A 79 -1.24 9.48 -1.31
C LEU A 79 -1.90 10.59 -2.13
N PHE A 80 -1.42 11.83 -1.98
CA PHE A 80 -1.91 12.95 -2.77
C PHE A 80 -0.76 13.75 -3.35
N PHE A 81 -0.85 14.04 -4.64
CA PHE A 81 0.20 14.70 -5.42
C PHE A 81 -0.34 16.00 -6.01
N GLY A 82 0.16 17.14 -5.54
CA GLY A 82 -0.19 18.46 -6.04
C GLY A 82 0.32 18.70 -7.46
N ARG A 83 -0.36 19.58 -8.21
CA ARG A 83 -0.04 19.89 -9.62
C ARG A 83 0.85 21.13 -9.80
N ASN A 84 0.99 21.94 -8.75
CA ASN A 84 1.55 23.30 -8.82
C ASN A 84 2.87 23.42 -8.07
N GLY A 85 3.77 24.27 -8.56
CA GLY A 85 5.11 24.49 -7.98
C GLY A 85 6.21 23.65 -8.64
N GLU A 86 7.48 24.00 -8.37
CA GLU A 86 8.63 23.17 -8.77
C GLU A 86 8.72 21.90 -7.91
N ARG A 87 8.50 22.07 -6.61
CA ARG A 87 8.34 21.01 -5.63
C ARG A 87 6.90 21.09 -5.12
N PRO A 88 5.97 20.36 -5.74
CA PRO A 88 4.56 20.50 -5.43
C PRO A 88 4.22 19.98 -4.04
N MET A 89 3.11 20.45 -3.50
CA MET A 89 2.54 19.91 -2.27
C MET A 89 2.31 18.40 -2.44
N GLN A 90 2.70 17.61 -1.45
CA GLN A 90 2.47 16.16 -1.44
C GLN A 90 2.15 15.74 -0.01
N LEU A 91 1.24 14.79 0.17
CA LEU A 91 0.97 14.22 1.48
C LEU A 91 0.71 12.72 1.39
N MET A 92 0.99 12.06 2.52
CA MET A 92 0.77 10.64 2.71
C MET A 92 0.13 10.41 4.06
N LEU A 93 -0.90 9.56 4.09
CA LEU A 93 -1.45 8.99 5.31
C LEU A 93 -1.41 7.46 5.22
N LEU A 94 -1.10 6.82 6.34
CA LEU A 94 -0.98 5.39 6.50
C LEU A 94 -1.89 4.90 7.63
N ILE A 95 -2.63 3.84 7.37
CA ILE A 95 -3.18 2.95 8.41
C ILE A 95 -2.55 1.58 8.22
N PHE A 96 -1.81 1.09 9.21
CA PHE A 96 -1.07 -0.16 9.11
C PHE A 96 -1.31 -1.08 10.31
N ARG A 97 -1.55 -2.37 10.03
CA ARG A 97 -1.49 -3.42 11.03
C ARG A 97 -0.84 -4.69 10.47
N LYS A 98 -0.42 -5.55 11.38
CA LYS A 98 0.09 -6.89 11.06
C LYS A 98 -0.39 -7.92 12.06
N TYR A 99 -0.17 -9.18 11.73
CA TYR A 99 -0.30 -10.28 12.67
C TYR A 99 0.67 -10.13 13.85
N GLY A 100 0.21 -10.57 15.02
CA GLY A 100 0.92 -10.45 16.29
C GLY A 100 0.27 -9.44 17.22
N GLN A 101 0.76 -9.39 18.47
CA GLN A 101 0.15 -8.56 19.53
C GLN A 101 0.77 -7.17 19.64
N ASN A 102 2.00 -7.01 19.14
CA ASN A 102 2.77 -5.79 19.31
C ASN A 102 3.89 -5.69 18.28
N MET A 103 4.40 -4.48 18.14
CA MET A 103 5.60 -4.14 17.40
C MET A 103 6.19 -2.84 17.92
N LEU A 104 7.44 -2.55 17.55
CA LEU A 104 7.98 -1.20 17.59
C LEU A 104 7.76 -0.55 16.22
N PHE A 105 7.21 0.65 16.23
CA PHE A 105 7.09 1.53 15.07
C PHE A 105 7.77 2.86 15.43
N ASN A 106 8.79 3.26 14.69
CA ASN A 106 9.65 4.41 15.02
C ASN A 106 10.13 4.36 16.49
N ASP A 107 10.56 3.17 16.92
CA ASP A 107 10.97 2.84 18.29
C ASP A 107 9.90 3.05 19.38
N LYS A 108 8.64 3.37 19.00
CA LYS A 108 7.50 3.40 19.90
C LYS A 108 6.78 2.06 19.92
N ARG A 109 6.37 1.61 21.11
CA ARG A 109 5.61 0.37 21.26
C ARG A 109 4.16 0.54 20.78
N ILE A 110 3.79 -0.22 19.76
CA ILE A 110 2.43 -0.30 19.23
C ILE A 110 1.80 -1.63 19.66
N VAL A 111 0.56 -1.57 20.12
CA VAL A 111 -0.25 -2.74 20.47
C VAL A 111 -1.19 -3.04 19.31
N LEU A 112 -1.03 -4.21 18.72
CA LEU A 112 -1.83 -4.68 17.60
C LEU A 112 -2.89 -5.63 18.15
N LYS A 113 -4.11 -5.12 18.36
CA LYS A 113 -5.19 -5.89 18.98
C LYS A 113 -6.48 -5.70 18.19
N ARG A 114 -7.11 -6.82 17.83
CA ARG A 114 -8.50 -6.83 17.35
C ARG A 114 -9.45 -6.61 18.53
N LEU A 115 -10.36 -5.65 18.40
CA LEU A 115 -11.36 -5.32 19.43
C LEU A 115 -12.73 -5.91 19.08
N THR A 116 -13.14 -5.77 17.81
CA THR A 116 -14.32 -6.41 17.22
C THR A 116 -13.99 -6.88 15.81
N GLU A 117 -14.99 -7.36 15.07
CA GLU A 117 -14.78 -7.76 13.68
C GLU A 117 -14.14 -6.64 12.85
N ASN A 118 -14.64 -5.42 13.04
CA ASN A 118 -14.36 -4.23 12.24
C ASN A 118 -13.60 -3.12 12.98
N ARG A 119 -13.24 -3.34 14.25
CA ARG A 119 -12.52 -2.38 15.09
C ARG A 119 -11.23 -3.00 15.62
N PHE A 120 -10.12 -2.30 15.48
CA PHE A 120 -8.80 -2.82 15.81
C PHE A 120 -7.83 -1.69 16.15
N ARG A 121 -6.74 -2.02 16.83
CA ARG A 121 -5.61 -1.11 17.00
C ARG A 121 -4.61 -1.26 15.85
N ALA A 122 -4.16 -0.13 15.33
CA ALA A 122 -3.26 -0.02 14.20
C ALA A 122 -2.28 1.13 14.41
N VAL A 123 -1.21 1.11 13.64
CA VAL A 123 -0.39 2.29 13.42
C VAL A 123 -1.17 3.22 12.50
N THR A 124 -1.26 4.48 12.89
CA THR A 124 -1.53 5.58 11.97
C THR A 124 -0.30 6.45 11.89
N ALA A 125 0.06 6.88 10.69
CA ALA A 125 1.16 7.81 10.48
C ALA A 125 0.89 8.66 9.25
N GLY A 126 1.56 9.80 9.14
CA GLY A 126 1.40 10.66 7.98
C GLY A 126 2.32 11.86 7.99
N TRP A 127 2.41 12.50 6.83
CA TRP A 127 3.20 13.71 6.63
C TRP A 127 2.62 14.54 5.49
N ILE A 128 2.92 15.84 5.51
CA ILE A 128 2.56 16.80 4.47
C ILE A 128 3.82 17.58 4.11
N TYR A 129 4.14 17.70 2.83
CA TYR A 129 5.02 18.73 2.33
C TYR A 129 4.16 19.79 1.66
N ASP A 130 4.22 21.03 2.11
CA ASP A 130 3.33 22.11 1.65
C ASP A 130 3.84 22.87 0.42
N GLY A 131 4.97 22.44 -0.15
CA GLY A 131 5.69 23.16 -1.21
C GLY A 131 6.88 23.99 -0.71
N LYS A 132 7.02 24.13 0.60
CA LYS A 132 8.10 24.89 1.26
C LYS A 132 8.77 24.06 2.35
N GLU A 133 7.99 23.53 3.28
CA GLU A 133 8.47 22.81 4.46
C GLU A 133 7.76 21.47 4.66
N PHE A 134 8.41 20.61 5.47
CA PHE A 134 7.93 19.29 5.80
C PHE A 134 7.24 19.30 7.16
N HIS A 135 5.99 18.85 7.18
CA HIS A 135 5.14 18.72 8.35
C HIS A 135 4.94 17.24 8.70
N ASP A 136 5.49 16.81 9.83
CA ASP A 136 5.26 15.47 10.37
C ASP A 136 3.94 15.45 11.14
N LEU A 137 2.95 14.66 10.69
CA LEU A 137 1.69 14.49 11.43
C LEU A 137 1.85 13.51 12.60
N GLY A 138 3.01 12.87 12.73
CA GLY A 138 3.36 11.94 13.79
C GLY A 138 2.94 10.50 13.49
N ASP A 139 3.09 9.64 14.49
CA ASP A 139 2.65 8.25 14.47
C ASP A 139 1.94 7.90 15.79
N THR A 140 0.82 7.19 15.68
CA THR A 140 -0.10 6.90 16.80
C THR A 140 -0.54 5.44 16.79
N ASN A 141 -0.73 4.87 18.00
CA ASN A 141 -1.37 3.57 18.21
C ASN A 141 -2.89 3.74 18.29
N ALA A 142 -3.51 4.04 17.14
CA ALA A 142 -4.91 4.44 17.04
C ALA A 142 -5.86 3.25 17.08
N ILE A 143 -7.10 3.51 17.51
CA ILE A 143 -8.21 2.58 17.31
C ILE A 143 -8.87 2.93 15.98
N THR A 144 -8.73 2.06 15.01
CA THR A 144 -9.39 2.18 13.70
C THR A 144 -10.68 1.39 13.68
N THR A 145 -11.73 1.98 13.11
CA THR A 145 -13.01 1.33 12.86
C THR A 145 -13.38 1.43 11.39
N VAL A 146 -13.72 0.30 10.78
CA VAL A 146 -14.16 0.21 9.38
C VAL A 146 -15.65 -0.09 9.35
N TYR A 147 -16.44 0.75 8.69
CA TYR A 147 -17.88 0.60 8.55
C TYR A 147 -18.23 0.24 7.11
N SER A 148 -18.13 -1.04 6.76
CA SER A 148 -18.28 -1.51 5.38
C SER A 148 -19.60 -1.07 4.72
N LYS A 149 -20.72 -1.18 5.43
CA LYS A 149 -22.05 -0.77 4.90
C LYS A 149 -22.19 0.74 4.69
N ARG A 150 -21.50 1.55 5.51
CA ARG A 150 -21.51 3.01 5.40
C ARG A 150 -20.39 3.54 4.51
N LYS A 151 -19.52 2.65 4.01
CA LYS A 151 -18.29 2.97 3.29
C LYS A 151 -17.50 4.07 4.00
N MET A 152 -17.11 3.79 5.24
CA MET A 152 -16.43 4.75 6.10
C MET A 152 -15.29 4.08 6.89
N ILE A 153 -14.16 4.76 7.01
CA ILE A 153 -13.06 4.41 7.90
C ILE A 153 -12.85 5.57 8.85
N VAL A 154 -12.81 5.29 10.15
CA VAL A 154 -12.48 6.27 11.19
C VAL A 154 -11.23 5.81 11.94
N SER A 155 -10.27 6.70 12.12
CA SER A 155 -9.04 6.48 12.88
C SER A 155 -8.60 7.80 13.55
N ASP A 156 -7.42 7.81 14.15
CA ASP A 156 -6.82 9.00 14.76
C ASP A 156 -5.35 9.12 14.36
N ILE A 157 -4.84 10.33 14.19
CA ILE A 157 -3.40 10.60 14.11
C ILE A 157 -3.06 11.80 14.98
N SER A 158 -2.28 11.55 16.04
CA SER A 158 -1.82 12.59 16.97
C SER A 158 -2.97 13.45 17.54
N GLY A 159 -4.12 12.83 17.83
CA GLY A 159 -5.32 13.51 18.35
C GLY A 159 -6.22 14.15 17.29
N GLN A 160 -5.91 14.01 16.01
CA GLN A 160 -6.76 14.43 14.90
C GLN A 160 -7.52 13.22 14.34
N GLU A 161 -8.85 13.29 14.31
CA GLU A 161 -9.67 12.24 13.70
C GLU A 161 -9.41 12.16 12.20
N ILE A 162 -9.07 10.97 11.70
CA ILE A 162 -9.04 10.64 10.27
C ILE A 162 -10.38 10.03 9.90
N MET A 163 -11.03 10.57 8.88
CA MET A 163 -12.27 10.06 8.33
C MET A 163 -12.18 9.95 6.81
N LEU A 164 -12.24 8.72 6.28
CA LEU A 164 -12.49 8.45 4.86
C LEU A 164 -13.94 8.02 4.70
N THR A 165 -14.68 8.64 3.79
CA THR A 165 -16.07 8.29 3.44
C THR A 165 -16.26 8.22 1.93
N GLY A 166 -17.36 7.60 1.49
CA GLY A 166 -17.70 7.50 0.07
C GLY A 166 -17.23 6.20 -0.55
N GLY A 167 -17.38 6.03 -1.85
CA GLY A 167 -16.98 4.81 -2.56
C GLY A 167 -16.74 5.12 -4.01
N PHE A 168 -16.05 4.23 -4.72
CA PHE A 168 -15.57 4.56 -6.06
C PHE A 168 -16.71 5.02 -6.98
N PRO A 169 -16.56 6.18 -7.66
CA PRO A 169 -15.34 6.99 -7.78
C PRO A 169 -15.24 8.20 -6.82
N ASP A 170 -16.21 8.39 -5.92
CA ASP A 170 -16.35 9.60 -5.11
C ASP A 170 -16.04 9.31 -3.64
N TYR A 171 -14.96 9.90 -3.14
CA TYR A 171 -14.53 9.80 -1.75
C TYR A 171 -14.41 11.19 -1.11
N LYS A 172 -14.43 11.21 0.21
CA LYS A 172 -14.06 12.37 1.00
C LYS A 172 -13.11 11.95 2.10
N LEU A 173 -11.98 12.65 2.22
CA LEU A 173 -10.99 12.46 3.27
C LEU A 173 -10.94 13.72 4.14
N LYS A 174 -11.12 13.54 5.45
CA LYS A 174 -10.95 14.60 6.44
C LYS A 174 -9.97 14.17 7.53
N VAL A 175 -9.07 15.07 7.93
CA VAL A 175 -8.18 14.91 9.09
C VAL A 175 -8.26 16.16 9.96
N GLY A 176 -9.09 16.11 11.00
CA GLY A 176 -9.36 17.27 11.86
C GLY A 176 -9.65 18.55 11.07
N ASN A 177 -8.87 19.60 11.34
CA ASN A 177 -8.88 20.87 10.58
C ASN A 177 -7.68 21.01 9.63
N VAL A 178 -6.89 19.95 9.45
CA VAL A 178 -5.62 19.97 8.70
C VAL A 178 -5.83 19.57 7.25
N ILE A 179 -6.71 18.62 6.97
CA ILE A 179 -7.00 18.10 5.63
C ILE A 179 -8.53 18.00 5.47
N ASP A 180 -9.07 18.55 4.39
CA ASP A 180 -10.44 18.33 3.92
C ASP A 180 -10.41 18.24 2.39
N LEU A 181 -10.49 17.03 1.85
CA LEU A 181 -10.34 16.75 0.42
C LEU A 181 -11.57 16.01 -0.10
N ASP A 182 -12.15 16.56 -1.17
CA ASP A 182 -13.07 15.86 -2.06
C ASP A 182 -12.25 15.15 -3.13
N ILE A 183 -12.52 13.86 -3.32
CA ILE A 183 -11.82 12.99 -4.27
C ILE A 183 -12.86 12.50 -5.27
N ARG A 184 -12.65 12.80 -6.54
CA ARG A 184 -13.62 12.55 -7.61
C ARG A 184 -12.96 11.91 -8.81
N LYS A 185 -13.77 11.31 -9.67
CA LYS A 185 -13.26 10.73 -10.92
C LYS A 185 -12.47 11.78 -11.73
N GLY A 186 -11.21 11.47 -12.02
CA GLY A 186 -10.39 12.24 -12.96
C GLY A 186 -10.32 11.58 -14.33
N ASP A 187 -9.63 12.23 -15.26
CA ASP A 187 -9.41 11.70 -16.61
C ASP A 187 -8.11 10.89 -16.67
N TYR A 188 -8.19 9.63 -16.25
CA TYR A 188 -7.08 8.68 -16.27
C TYR A 188 -7.36 7.57 -17.28
N LEU A 189 -6.30 7.06 -17.92
CA LEU A 189 -6.40 5.89 -18.79
C LEU A 189 -6.90 4.67 -18.00
N GLU A 190 -6.44 4.54 -16.76
CA GLU A 190 -6.88 3.55 -15.79
C GLU A 190 -7.04 4.26 -14.44
N ASP A 191 -8.29 4.43 -13.99
CA ASP A 191 -8.65 5.13 -12.75
C ASP A 191 -8.75 4.18 -11.54
N LYS A 192 -8.56 2.88 -11.77
CA LYS A 192 -8.50 1.84 -10.75
C LYS A 192 -7.74 0.63 -11.25
N ASP A 193 -7.22 -0.16 -10.31
CA ASP A 193 -6.55 -1.42 -10.60
C ASP A 193 -6.75 -2.41 -9.44
N ALA A 194 -6.73 -3.70 -9.76
CA ALA A 194 -6.51 -4.76 -8.79
C ALA A 194 -5.31 -5.59 -9.23
N CYS A 195 -4.30 -5.66 -8.38
CA CYS A 195 -3.08 -6.41 -8.65
C CYS A 195 -2.83 -7.45 -7.56
N GLY A 196 -2.06 -8.47 -7.90
CA GLY A 196 -1.60 -9.42 -6.90
C GLY A 196 -0.64 -10.47 -7.41
N VAL A 197 0.15 -11.00 -6.48
CA VAL A 197 1.07 -12.12 -6.67
C VAL A 197 0.76 -13.15 -5.59
N PHE A 198 0.59 -14.41 -5.98
CA PHE A 198 0.30 -15.49 -5.04
C PHE A 198 1.16 -16.73 -5.30
N ILE A 199 2.03 -17.04 -4.35
CA ILE A 199 2.91 -18.22 -4.35
C ILE A 199 2.75 -18.89 -2.98
N PRO A 200 1.83 -19.84 -2.80
CA PRO A 200 1.51 -20.42 -1.50
C PRO A 200 2.75 -20.84 -0.69
N PRO A 201 2.79 -20.56 0.64
CA PRO A 201 1.77 -19.88 1.44
C PRO A 201 1.87 -18.34 1.39
N PHE A 202 2.70 -17.78 0.52
CA PHE A 202 2.94 -16.35 0.42
C PHE A 202 2.08 -15.68 -0.64
N GLY A 203 1.83 -14.39 -0.46
CA GLY A 203 1.24 -13.57 -1.50
C GLY A 203 0.94 -12.16 -1.03
N MET A 204 0.67 -11.30 -1.98
CA MET A 204 0.27 -9.93 -1.74
C MET A 204 -0.73 -9.54 -2.82
N ALA A 205 -1.77 -8.83 -2.42
CA ALA A 205 -2.71 -8.26 -3.35
C ALA A 205 -3.14 -6.89 -2.87
N TRP A 206 -3.51 -6.05 -3.83
CA TRP A 206 -3.93 -4.69 -3.55
C TRP A 206 -4.94 -4.20 -4.56
N VAL A 207 -5.65 -3.15 -4.17
CA VAL A 207 -6.45 -2.34 -5.08
C VAL A 207 -5.93 -0.92 -5.03
N ASP A 208 -5.89 -0.29 -6.20
CA ASP A 208 -5.51 1.10 -6.39
C ASP A 208 -6.71 1.88 -6.96
N VAL A 209 -6.86 3.12 -6.52
CA VAL A 209 -7.77 4.13 -7.07
C VAL A 209 -6.95 5.35 -7.43
N PHE A 210 -7.10 5.81 -8.66
CA PHE A 210 -6.52 7.06 -9.15
C PHE A 210 -7.65 8.05 -9.44
N SER A 211 -7.59 9.23 -8.84
CA SER A 211 -8.70 10.19 -8.86
C SER A 211 -8.18 11.61 -8.76
N ASP A 212 -8.97 12.58 -9.20
CA ASP A 212 -8.68 13.98 -8.93
C ASP A 212 -9.01 14.27 -7.46
N ALA A 213 -8.23 15.15 -6.83
CA ALA A 213 -8.49 15.60 -5.47
C ALA A 213 -8.36 17.11 -5.36
N GLU A 214 -9.36 17.71 -4.72
CA GLU A 214 -9.47 19.15 -4.50
C GLU A 214 -9.96 19.42 -3.08
N GLY A 215 -9.52 20.52 -2.48
CA GLY A 215 -9.95 20.91 -1.14
C GLY A 215 -8.91 21.74 -0.40
N ILE A 216 -8.82 21.56 0.91
CA ILE A 216 -7.95 22.35 1.79
C ILE A 216 -6.93 21.44 2.49
N VAL A 217 -5.67 21.85 2.48
CA VAL A 217 -4.58 21.21 3.22
C VAL A 217 -3.77 22.31 3.92
N LEU A 218 -3.64 22.22 5.25
CA LEU A 218 -2.97 23.24 6.09
C LEU A 218 -3.53 24.66 5.88
N GLY A 219 -4.82 24.78 5.55
CA GLY A 219 -5.47 26.06 5.29
C GLY A 219 -5.31 26.59 3.85
N GLU A 220 -4.53 25.92 3.01
CA GLU A 220 -4.27 26.30 1.62
C GLU A 220 -5.08 25.42 0.64
N GLU A 221 -5.39 25.96 -0.53
CA GLU A 221 -6.08 25.22 -1.59
C GLU A 221 -5.17 24.12 -2.16
N PHE A 222 -5.68 22.89 -2.15
CA PHE A 222 -5.05 21.75 -2.79
C PHE A 222 -5.80 21.38 -4.07
N LYS A 223 -5.03 21.16 -5.14
CA LYS A 223 -5.52 20.57 -6.40
C LYS A 223 -4.48 19.60 -6.94
N GLY A 224 -4.89 18.35 -7.12
CA GLY A 224 -3.95 17.29 -7.38
C GLY A 224 -4.58 15.97 -7.79
N THR A 225 -3.77 14.93 -7.71
CA THR A 225 -4.17 13.54 -7.92
C THR A 225 -4.14 12.80 -6.59
N ALA A 226 -5.19 12.05 -6.28
CA ALA A 226 -5.22 11.06 -5.23
C ALA A 226 -4.84 9.68 -5.77
N HIS A 227 -4.04 8.96 -4.99
CA HIS A 227 -3.82 7.53 -5.11
C HIS A 227 -4.21 6.87 -3.79
N LEU A 228 -5.38 6.24 -3.77
CA LEU A 228 -5.85 5.47 -2.62
C LEU A 228 -5.51 4.01 -2.86
N GLN A 229 -4.78 3.41 -1.93
CA GLN A 229 -4.36 2.02 -2.05
C GLN A 229 -4.73 1.24 -0.79
N LYS A 230 -5.18 0.01 -1.02
CA LYS A 230 -5.44 -0.96 0.03
C LYS A 230 -4.66 -2.23 -0.26
N VAL A 231 -3.72 -2.58 0.61
CA VAL A 231 -2.84 -3.75 0.46
C VAL A 231 -3.14 -4.79 1.55
N VAL A 232 -3.19 -6.06 1.15
CA VAL A 232 -3.22 -7.21 2.05
C VAL A 232 -2.11 -8.18 1.61
N GLY A 233 -1.21 -8.52 2.54
CA GLY A 233 -0.05 -9.35 2.24
C GLY A 233 0.22 -10.40 3.29
N ILE A 234 0.66 -11.57 2.86
CA ILE A 234 1.16 -12.68 3.66
C ILE A 234 2.57 -12.94 3.17
N THR A 235 3.53 -12.22 3.73
CA THR A 235 4.92 -12.24 3.28
C THR A 235 5.83 -11.79 4.40
N THR A 236 7.11 -12.12 4.36
CA THR A 236 8.08 -11.54 5.28
C THR A 236 8.33 -10.07 4.95
N PHE A 237 8.98 -9.33 5.85
CA PHE A 237 9.48 -8.00 5.53
C PHE A 237 10.63 -8.13 4.52
N GLY A 238 10.29 -8.03 3.24
CA GLY A 238 11.23 -8.13 2.13
C GLY A 238 11.75 -6.76 1.68
N PRO A 239 12.97 -6.70 1.15
CA PRO A 239 13.49 -5.50 0.54
C PRO A 239 12.85 -5.28 -0.84
N PHE A 240 12.44 -4.06 -1.17
CA PHE A 240 11.86 -3.72 -2.47
C PHE A 240 12.15 -2.26 -2.85
N HIS A 241 12.03 -1.96 -4.14
CA HIS A 241 11.76 -0.61 -4.61
C HIS A 241 10.39 -0.54 -5.27
N TRP A 242 9.68 0.55 -5.03
CA TRP A 242 8.45 0.89 -5.75
C TRP A 242 8.52 2.36 -6.14
N GLY A 243 7.90 2.74 -7.24
CA GLY A 243 7.76 4.15 -7.55
C GLY A 243 6.69 4.40 -8.58
N ARG A 244 6.05 5.57 -8.47
CA ARG A 244 5.03 6.05 -9.39
C ARG A 244 5.18 7.54 -9.60
N ILE A 245 5.30 7.93 -10.85
CA ILE A 245 5.47 9.33 -11.27
C ILE A 245 4.31 9.69 -12.20
N LEU A 246 3.66 10.81 -11.87
CA LEU A 246 2.59 11.43 -12.64
C LEU A 246 3.16 12.63 -13.38
N PHE A 247 2.81 12.78 -14.65
CA PHE A 247 3.25 13.89 -15.49
C PHE A 247 2.10 14.86 -15.78
N GLN A 248 2.44 16.12 -16.06
CA GLN A 248 1.48 17.19 -16.33
C GLN A 248 0.54 16.90 -17.49
N ASN A 249 1.00 16.17 -18.51
CA ASN A 249 0.15 15.79 -19.64
C ASN A 249 -0.82 14.62 -19.35
N GLY A 250 -0.91 14.16 -18.09
CA GLY A 250 -1.78 13.05 -17.67
C GLY A 250 -1.12 11.67 -17.76
N SER A 251 0.04 11.53 -18.42
CA SER A 251 0.76 10.26 -18.47
C SER A 251 1.37 9.90 -17.12
N SER A 252 1.70 8.63 -16.93
CA SER A 252 2.38 8.16 -15.72
C SER A 252 3.34 7.00 -15.99
N THR A 253 4.37 6.86 -15.16
CA THR A 253 5.21 5.65 -15.13
C THR A 253 5.18 5.03 -13.75
N SER A 254 5.15 3.69 -13.69
CA SER A 254 5.23 2.94 -12.43
C SER A 254 6.22 1.80 -12.57
N PHE A 255 6.96 1.52 -11.50
CA PHE A 255 7.85 0.36 -11.43
C PHE A 255 7.83 -0.27 -10.04
N PHE A 256 8.11 -1.56 -10.00
CA PHE A 256 8.27 -2.32 -8.78
C PHE A 256 9.37 -3.35 -8.95
N CYS A 257 10.19 -3.55 -7.91
CA CYS A 257 11.09 -4.67 -7.86
C CYS A 257 11.24 -5.23 -6.45
N LEU A 258 11.20 -6.56 -6.35
CA LEU A 258 11.44 -7.28 -5.10
C LEU A 258 12.91 -7.71 -5.07
N LYS A 259 13.69 -7.21 -4.11
CA LYS A 259 15.13 -7.46 -3.98
C LYS A 259 15.39 -8.82 -3.35
N THR A 260 16.49 -9.47 -3.70
CA THR A 260 16.91 -10.72 -3.03
C THR A 260 17.57 -10.51 -1.67
N GLY A 261 17.78 -9.25 -1.27
CA GLY A 261 18.43 -8.82 -0.03
C GLY A 261 18.60 -7.31 -0.01
N LYS A 262 18.90 -6.73 1.16
CA LYS A 262 18.99 -5.26 1.34
C LYS A 262 19.90 -4.58 0.30
N GLU A 263 21.11 -5.08 0.14
CA GLU A 263 22.12 -4.53 -0.76
C GLU A 263 22.11 -5.22 -2.15
N SER A 264 21.08 -6.02 -2.44
CA SER A 264 21.06 -6.80 -3.68
C SER A 264 20.68 -5.95 -4.88
N LYS A 265 21.49 -6.09 -5.94
CA LYS A 265 21.19 -5.59 -7.29
C LYS A 265 20.43 -6.63 -8.14
N ARG A 266 20.10 -7.79 -7.56
CA ARG A 266 19.28 -8.83 -8.19
C ARG A 266 17.87 -8.77 -7.63
N TYR A 267 16.89 -8.98 -8.51
CA TYR A 267 15.48 -8.89 -8.17
C TYR A 267 14.77 -10.21 -8.46
N PHE A 268 13.96 -10.68 -7.49
CA PHE A 268 13.06 -11.83 -7.66
C PHE A 268 11.93 -11.53 -8.63
N HIS A 269 11.40 -10.31 -8.58
CA HIS A 269 10.31 -9.85 -9.42
C HIS A 269 10.57 -8.41 -9.84
N ARG A 270 10.13 -8.06 -11.05
CA ARG A 270 10.31 -6.74 -11.69
C ARG A 270 9.10 -6.45 -12.54
N SER A 271 8.55 -5.24 -12.42
CA SER A 271 7.54 -4.70 -13.32
C SER A 271 7.85 -3.25 -13.66
N LEU A 272 7.47 -2.83 -14.86
CA LEU A 272 7.60 -1.47 -15.35
C LEU A 272 6.49 -1.21 -16.36
N THR A 273 5.74 -0.14 -16.15
CA THR A 273 4.65 0.27 -17.03
C THR A 273 4.69 1.77 -17.26
N PHE A 274 4.35 2.17 -18.48
CA PHE A 274 4.15 3.57 -18.84
C PHE A 274 2.75 3.75 -19.44
N HIS A 275 1.97 4.66 -18.89
CA HIS A 275 0.63 4.98 -19.32
C HIS A 275 0.72 6.25 -20.15
N ASP A 276 0.60 6.12 -21.47
CA ASP A 276 0.57 7.24 -22.41
C ASP A 276 -0.86 7.77 -22.51
N TYR A 277 -1.15 8.81 -21.74
CA TYR A 277 -2.49 9.41 -21.71
C TYR A 277 -2.86 10.01 -23.07
N ARG A 278 -1.93 10.75 -23.71
CA ARG A 278 -2.19 11.40 -25.01
C ARG A 278 -2.54 10.40 -26.11
N ARG A 279 -1.87 9.25 -26.12
CA ARG A 279 -2.11 8.19 -27.13
C ARG A 279 -3.07 7.10 -26.65
N LYS A 280 -3.64 7.25 -25.44
CA LYS A 280 -4.55 6.29 -24.80
C LYS A 280 -4.01 4.85 -24.82
N LYS A 281 -2.73 4.69 -24.47
CA LYS A 281 -2.04 3.40 -24.56
C LYS A 281 -1.26 3.09 -23.29
N VAL A 282 -1.40 1.86 -22.81
CA VAL A 282 -0.51 1.29 -21.80
C VAL A 282 0.67 0.62 -22.51
N ILE A 283 1.89 1.00 -22.12
CA ILE A 283 3.14 0.43 -22.59
C ILE A 283 3.73 -0.40 -21.45
N GLU A 284 3.49 -1.70 -21.50
CA GLU A 284 4.02 -2.67 -20.54
C GLU A 284 5.37 -3.22 -20.99
N PHE A 285 6.30 -3.36 -20.04
CA PHE A 285 7.53 -4.10 -20.25
C PHE A 285 7.33 -5.54 -19.80
N LYS A 286 7.50 -6.51 -20.71
CA LYS A 286 7.12 -7.91 -20.42
C LYS A 286 8.03 -8.60 -19.40
N LYS A 287 9.33 -8.38 -19.51
CA LYS A 287 10.37 -8.94 -18.62
C LYS A 287 11.49 -7.90 -18.42
N PRO A 288 11.19 -6.76 -17.77
CA PRO A 288 12.11 -5.64 -17.75
C PRO A 288 13.41 -6.03 -17.04
N ARG A 289 14.54 -5.76 -17.69
CA ARG A 289 15.85 -5.64 -17.06
C ARG A 289 15.90 -4.29 -16.37
N LEU A 290 15.48 -4.27 -15.10
CA LEU A 290 15.55 -3.08 -14.25
C LEU A 290 16.94 -2.94 -13.61
N LYS A 291 17.43 -1.71 -13.56
CA LYS A 291 18.58 -1.28 -12.78
C LYS A 291 18.21 0.02 -12.07
N ILE A 292 18.34 0.02 -10.76
CA ILE A 292 18.09 1.19 -9.92
C ILE A 292 19.40 1.53 -9.21
N SER A 293 19.80 2.80 -9.28
CA SER A 293 20.97 3.31 -8.59
C SER A 293 20.67 4.63 -7.91
N GLU A 294 21.29 4.82 -6.75
CA GLU A 294 21.27 6.06 -5.99
C GLU A 294 22.55 6.85 -6.28
N LYS A 295 22.41 8.16 -6.45
CA LYS A 295 23.52 9.11 -6.37
C LYS A 295 23.37 9.89 -5.07
N GLU A 296 24.34 9.72 -4.19
CA GLU A 296 24.41 10.44 -2.92
C GLU A 296 24.63 11.94 -3.16
N GLY A 297 23.99 12.74 -2.32
CA GLY A 297 24.02 14.19 -2.33
C GLY A 297 23.25 14.71 -1.10
N LYS A 298 23.04 16.03 -1.00
CA LYS A 298 22.23 16.59 0.10
C LYS A 298 20.82 15.98 0.14
N MET A 299 20.26 15.71 -1.04
CA MET A 299 19.08 14.87 -1.22
C MET A 299 19.43 13.80 -2.28
N PRO A 300 18.99 12.55 -2.09
CA PRO A 300 19.35 11.48 -3.01
C PRO A 300 18.68 11.67 -4.37
N THR A 301 19.44 11.39 -5.42
CA THR A 301 18.92 11.31 -6.77
C THR A 301 18.87 9.84 -7.20
N TRP A 302 17.68 9.38 -7.58
CA TRP A 302 17.46 8.01 -8.04
C TRP A 302 17.49 7.94 -9.55
N ILE A 303 18.20 6.95 -10.09
CA ILE A 303 18.22 6.66 -11.53
C ILE A 303 17.58 5.29 -11.72
N VAL A 304 16.49 5.25 -12.47
CA VAL A 304 15.79 4.02 -12.81
C VAL A 304 15.92 3.79 -14.31
N GLU A 305 16.56 2.69 -14.66
CA GLU A 305 16.75 2.22 -16.03
C GLU A 305 15.99 0.90 -16.21
N GLY A 306 15.20 0.80 -17.27
CA GLY A 306 14.47 -0.41 -17.62
C GLY A 306 14.56 -0.72 -19.09
N GLN A 307 14.77 -1.99 -19.44
CA GLN A 307 14.83 -2.42 -20.83
C GLN A 307 14.22 -3.80 -21.01
N ASP A 308 13.42 -4.01 -22.05
CA ASP A 308 13.06 -5.34 -22.55
C ASP A 308 13.56 -5.52 -24.00
N ASP A 309 12.90 -6.35 -24.81
CA ASP A 309 13.40 -6.71 -26.14
C ASP A 309 13.36 -5.53 -27.13
N ASP A 310 12.40 -4.62 -26.98
CA ASP A 310 12.13 -3.55 -27.96
C ASP A 310 11.91 -2.17 -27.32
N LYS A 311 11.96 -2.07 -25.99
CA LYS A 311 11.74 -0.81 -25.26
C LYS A 311 12.86 -0.52 -24.29
N LYS A 312 13.13 0.77 -24.11
CA LYS A 312 14.08 1.26 -23.11
C LYS A 312 13.51 2.49 -22.42
N LEU A 313 13.49 2.48 -21.10
CA LEU A 313 13.09 3.60 -20.27
C LEU A 313 14.26 4.01 -19.39
N ARG A 314 14.44 5.31 -19.24
CA ARG A 314 15.31 5.89 -18.23
C ARG A 314 14.63 7.10 -17.60
N ILE A 315 14.66 7.17 -16.28
CA ILE A 315 14.16 8.31 -15.51
C ILE A 315 15.13 8.65 -14.39
N VAL A 316 15.38 9.95 -14.20
CA VAL A 316 16.18 10.50 -13.09
C VAL A 316 15.27 11.28 -12.18
N LEU A 317 15.25 10.92 -10.90
CA LEU A 317 14.34 11.40 -9.88
C LEU A 317 15.13 12.13 -8.81
N GLU A 318 14.92 13.43 -8.68
CA GLU A 318 15.45 14.21 -7.55
C GLU A 318 14.47 14.10 -6.39
N SER A 319 14.96 13.66 -5.23
CA SER A 319 14.17 13.69 -4.00
C SER A 319 14.14 15.10 -3.42
N TYR A 320 12.98 15.53 -2.94
CA TYR A 320 12.83 16.82 -2.25
C TYR A 320 12.32 16.69 -0.82
N VAL A 321 11.73 15.53 -0.48
CA VAL A 321 11.35 15.16 0.88
C VAL A 321 11.71 13.69 1.11
N THR A 322 12.03 13.34 2.35
CA THR A 322 12.29 11.97 2.76
C THR A 322 11.64 11.70 4.10
N ARG A 323 10.88 10.60 4.20
CA ARG A 323 10.36 10.10 5.46
C ARG A 323 10.75 8.65 5.64
N LYS A 324 11.39 8.37 6.78
CA LYS A 324 11.80 7.02 7.18
C LYS A 324 10.90 6.49 8.28
N PHE A 325 10.48 5.24 8.12
CA PHE A 325 9.72 4.48 9.10
C PHE A 325 10.49 3.22 9.48
N ALA A 326 10.59 2.95 10.78
CA ALA A 326 11.26 1.76 11.30
C ALA A 326 10.25 0.84 11.99
N MET A 327 10.19 -0.41 11.55
CA MET A 327 9.27 -1.43 12.05
C MET A 327 10.06 -2.62 12.61
N LYS A 328 9.80 -3.03 13.85
CA LYS A 328 10.42 -4.21 14.48
C LYS A 328 9.37 -5.05 15.21
N GLY A 329 9.37 -6.37 15.03
CA GLY A 329 8.48 -7.29 15.76
C GLY A 329 8.00 -8.45 14.90
N GLY A 330 8.73 -9.57 14.95
CA GLY A 330 8.60 -10.69 14.00
C GLY A 330 9.28 -10.39 12.67
N GLY A 331 10.56 -9.97 12.74
CA GLY A 331 11.31 -9.34 11.66
C GLY A 331 11.52 -7.83 11.88
N SER A 332 12.28 -7.22 10.98
CA SER A 332 12.49 -5.78 10.92
C SER A 332 12.36 -5.26 9.50
N GLN A 333 11.84 -4.05 9.34
CA GLN A 333 11.82 -3.32 8.09
C GLN A 333 12.09 -1.84 8.35
N VAL A 334 12.98 -1.27 7.56
CA VAL A 334 13.06 0.15 7.32
C VAL A 334 12.35 0.40 6.00
N TYR A 335 11.39 1.31 6.02
CA TYR A 335 10.66 1.76 4.86
C TYR A 335 10.93 3.25 4.71
N ILE A 336 11.48 3.66 3.58
CA ILE A 336 11.82 5.05 3.29
C ILE A 336 11.00 5.48 2.09
N GLU A 337 10.23 6.55 2.29
CA GLU A 337 9.46 7.19 1.25
C GLU A 337 10.14 8.49 0.85
N TYR A 338 10.29 8.68 -0.45
CA TYR A 338 10.87 9.86 -1.06
C TYR A 338 9.81 10.53 -1.94
N ALA A 339 9.50 11.78 -1.64
CA ALA A 339 8.79 12.61 -2.59
C ALA A 339 9.78 13.05 -3.68
N VAL A 340 9.45 12.79 -4.94
CA VAL A 340 10.39 12.94 -6.06
C VAL A 340 9.81 13.75 -7.22
N ILE A 341 10.70 14.43 -7.94
CA ILE A 341 10.41 15.06 -9.23
C ILE A 341 11.33 14.50 -10.33
N PRO A 342 10.82 14.24 -11.55
CA PRO A 342 11.65 13.82 -12.65
C PRO A 342 12.45 14.99 -13.20
N ARG A 343 13.77 14.83 -13.27
CA ARG A 343 14.70 15.78 -13.93
C ARG A 343 15.06 15.34 -15.34
N GLU A 344 15.00 14.04 -15.60
CA GLU A 344 15.19 13.47 -16.92
C GLU A 344 14.19 12.33 -17.11
N PHE A 345 13.65 12.21 -18.33
CA PHE A 345 12.83 11.07 -18.75
C PHE A 345 13.08 10.79 -20.23
N SER A 346 13.27 9.52 -20.57
CA SER A 346 13.26 9.01 -21.93
C SER A 346 12.59 7.63 -21.95
N LEU A 347 11.68 7.43 -22.89
CA LEU A 347 11.11 6.14 -23.24
C LEU A 347 11.24 5.95 -24.75
N GLU A 348 12.08 5.00 -25.14
CA GLU A 348 12.28 4.56 -26.51
C GLU A 348 11.45 3.29 -26.75
N THR A 349 10.76 3.26 -27.89
CA THR A 349 10.03 2.11 -28.42
C THR A 349 10.32 2.01 -29.92
N PRO A 350 9.92 0.94 -30.64
CA PRO A 350 10.21 0.83 -32.07
C PRO A 350 9.63 1.96 -32.92
N ASN A 351 8.56 2.61 -32.43
CA ASN A 351 7.78 3.57 -33.21
C ASN A 351 7.97 5.02 -32.75
N GLN A 352 8.57 5.25 -31.58
CA GLN A 352 8.62 6.58 -30.99
C GLN A 352 9.63 6.69 -29.85
N VAL A 353 10.07 7.92 -29.61
CA VAL A 353 10.78 8.37 -28.41
C VAL A 353 9.91 9.38 -27.68
N ILE A 354 9.70 9.17 -26.38
CA ILE A 354 8.97 10.09 -25.50
C ILE A 354 9.95 10.62 -24.47
N THR A 355 10.03 11.93 -24.33
CA THR A 355 10.97 12.63 -23.45
C THR A 355 10.22 13.45 -22.39
N LEU A 356 10.94 13.95 -21.39
CA LEU A 356 10.34 14.80 -20.36
C LEU A 356 9.65 16.06 -20.95
N SER A 357 10.18 16.64 -22.03
CA SER A 357 9.54 17.79 -22.69
C SER A 357 8.18 17.46 -23.31
N ASP A 358 7.96 16.21 -23.75
CA ASP A 358 6.66 15.76 -24.26
C ASP A 358 5.62 15.57 -23.14
N LEU A 359 6.11 15.31 -21.92
CA LEU A 359 5.31 14.98 -20.74
C LEU A 359 4.99 16.20 -19.86
N GLY A 360 5.85 17.21 -19.90
CA GLY A 360 5.85 18.31 -18.94
C GLY A 360 6.48 17.91 -17.62
N ARG A 361 6.31 18.75 -16.60
CA ARG A 361 6.78 18.46 -15.24
C ARG A 361 6.12 17.19 -14.71
N GLY A 362 6.71 16.60 -13.67
CA GLY A 362 6.09 15.50 -12.96
C GLY A 362 6.31 15.55 -11.46
N VAL A 363 5.57 14.70 -10.76
CA VAL A 363 5.64 14.50 -9.31
C VAL A 363 5.37 13.03 -9.04
N GLY A 364 6.00 12.49 -8.01
CA GLY A 364 5.76 11.12 -7.65
C GLY A 364 6.31 10.75 -6.28
N THR A 365 6.22 9.46 -6.01
CA THR A 365 6.89 8.85 -4.86
C THR A 365 7.85 7.76 -5.33
N PHE A 366 8.95 7.63 -4.61
CA PHE A 366 9.88 6.52 -4.69
C PHE A 366 9.98 5.92 -3.30
N GLU A 367 9.81 4.60 -3.20
CA GLU A 367 9.90 3.86 -1.96
C GLU A 367 11.12 2.94 -2.00
N ASP A 368 11.95 2.99 -0.96
CA ASP A 368 12.97 2.00 -0.67
C ASP A 368 12.65 1.31 0.64
N ALA A 369 12.43 0.01 0.58
CA ALA A 369 12.26 -0.81 1.76
C ALA A 369 13.38 -1.82 1.86
N TYR A 370 13.87 -2.03 3.07
CA TYR A 370 14.80 -3.10 3.38
C TYR A 370 14.63 -3.61 4.80
N GLY A 371 14.97 -4.87 5.02
CA GLY A 371 14.68 -5.51 6.29
C GLY A 371 15.25 -6.91 6.42
N SER A 372 15.15 -7.45 7.63
CA SER A 372 15.38 -8.86 7.91
C SER A 372 14.04 -9.54 8.17
N PRO A 373 13.77 -10.71 7.57
CA PRO A 373 12.52 -11.43 7.75
C PRO A 373 12.27 -11.88 9.19
N ILE A 374 13.31 -12.02 10.01
CA ILE A 374 13.27 -12.34 11.45
C ILE A 374 14.41 -11.61 12.16
#